data_AF-A0A660M933-F1
#
_entry.id   AF-A0A660M933-F1
#
_cell.length_a   1.000
_cell.length_b   1.000
_cell.length_c   1.000
_cell.angle_alpha   90.00
_cell.angle_beta   90.00
_cell.angle_gamma   90.00
#
_symmetry.space_group_name_H-M   'P 1'
#
loop_
_entity.id
_entity.type
_entity.pdbx_description
1 polymer ?
#
loop_
_entity_poly.entity_id
_entity_poly.type
_entity_poly.pdbx_seq_one_letter_code
_entity_poly.pdbx_strand_id
1 'polypeptide(L)'
;MSRYKVAQDVEAEDKILGPFSFRQFIYLLVAAAGIALAWGLSQVFLPLAVIPVPIILLFGALALPLRKDQPMEVYLAAVVSFYTKPRRRMWQPDGINSLIEITVPEKVEIERTKNLSQDEAERRLAYLSQLADSHGWSIRHTRVPDAQGSMISDVYFEAQQTSDMFDDNSSEARAMTRRIEQSNQARRRAAIERMQA
;
A
#
# COMPACT_ATOMS: atom_id res chain seq x y z
N MET A 1 15.64 34.59 1.48
CA MET A 1 15.87 33.58 2.54
C MET A 1 17.38 33.37 2.67
N SER A 2 17.98 33.75 3.81
CA SER A 2 19.41 33.56 4.07
C SER A 2 19.67 32.10 4.47
N ARG A 3 20.47 31.38 3.69
CA ARG A 3 20.94 30.04 4.05
C ARG A 3 22.08 30.17 5.06
N TYR A 4 21.84 29.75 6.30
CA TYR A 4 22.91 29.55 7.27
C TYR A 4 23.79 28.39 6.81
N LYS A 5 25.09 28.64 6.64
CA LYS A 5 26.08 27.56 6.44
C LYS A 5 26.44 27.00 7.81
N VAL A 6 26.05 25.76 8.06
CA VAL A 6 26.54 25.00 9.21
C VAL A 6 27.99 24.62 8.91
N ALA A 7 28.90 24.85 9.86
CA ALA A 7 30.26 24.35 9.76
C ALA A 7 30.19 22.81 9.83
N GLN A 8 30.37 22.15 8.68
CA GLN A 8 30.31 20.69 8.56
C GLN A 8 31.63 20.02 8.93
N ASP A 9 32.67 20.81 9.22
CA ASP A 9 34.05 20.35 9.40
C ASP A 9 34.51 20.53 10.86
N VAL A 10 33.68 20.07 11.81
CA VAL A 10 33.98 20.15 13.25
C VAL A 10 34.81 18.97 13.76
N GLU A 11 34.93 17.89 12.97
CA GLU A 11 35.65 16.67 13.35
C GLU A 11 36.99 16.50 12.62
N ALA A 12 37.31 17.35 11.63
CA ALA A 12 38.61 17.28 10.98
C ALA A 12 39.71 17.72 11.95
N GLU A 13 40.72 16.86 12.12
CA GLU A 13 41.89 17.21 12.92
C GLU A 13 42.64 18.39 12.31
N ASP A 14 43.08 19.30 13.17
CA ASP A 14 43.84 20.47 12.76
C ASP A 14 45.19 20.05 12.19
N LYS A 15 45.52 20.61 11.02
CA LYS A 15 46.73 20.28 10.27
C LYS A 15 47.80 21.29 10.59
N ILE A 16 48.79 20.86 11.36
CA ILE A 16 49.84 21.75 11.87
C ILE A 16 50.97 21.92 10.84
N LEU A 17 51.27 20.88 10.05
CA LEU A 17 52.37 20.91 9.08
C LEU A 17 51.90 20.39 7.72
N GLY A 18 51.34 21.28 6.90
CA GLY A 18 50.90 20.97 5.54
C GLY A 18 49.82 19.86 5.51
N PRO A 19 50.11 18.66 4.96
CA PRO A 19 49.14 17.56 4.94
C PRO A 19 49.07 16.77 6.25
N PHE A 20 49.96 17.02 7.22
CA PHE A 20 50.09 16.20 8.43
C PHE A 20 49.30 16.77 9.63
N SER A 21 48.53 15.90 10.28
CA SER A 21 47.94 16.13 11.61
C SER A 21 49.04 16.15 12.70
N PHE A 22 48.77 16.75 13.86
CA PHE A 22 49.67 16.73 15.02
C PHE A 22 50.14 15.31 15.38
N ARG A 23 49.22 14.34 15.33
CA ARG A 23 49.54 12.94 15.63
C ARG A 23 50.49 12.34 14.60
N GLN A 24 50.23 12.62 13.32
CA GLN A 24 51.09 12.15 12.22
C GLN A 24 52.48 12.76 12.28
N PHE A 25 52.60 14.02 12.75
CA PHE A 25 53.89 14.64 13.01
C PHE A 25 54.66 13.91 14.12
N ILE A 26 54.00 13.51 15.21
CA ILE A 26 54.64 12.70 16.26
C ILE A 26 55.11 11.36 15.69
N TYR A 27 54.30 10.72 14.84
CA TYR A 27 54.71 9.46 14.17
C TYR A 27 55.93 9.63 13.27
N LEU A 28 56.04 10.76 12.56
CA LEU A 28 57.25 11.09 11.80
C LEU A 28 58.48 11.25 12.69
N LEU A 29 58.36 11.90 13.85
CA LEU A 29 59.47 12.04 14.79
C LEU A 29 59.94 10.68 15.31
N VAL A 30 59.01 9.79 15.66
CA VAL A 30 59.35 8.42 16.09
C VAL A 30 60.03 7.64 14.96
N ALA A 31 59.52 7.74 13.73
CA ALA A 31 60.14 7.09 12.57
C ALA A 31 61.56 7.63 12.29
N ALA A 32 61.75 8.95 12.36
CA ALA A 32 63.06 9.59 12.20
C ALA A 32 64.05 9.18 13.30
N ALA A 33 63.61 9.10 14.56
CA ALA A 33 64.42 8.58 15.65
C ALA A 33 64.79 7.11 15.43
N GLY A 34 63.86 6.30 14.92
CA GLY A 34 64.11 4.91 14.52
C GLY A 34 65.17 4.80 13.42
N ILE A 35 65.13 5.66 12.40
CA ILE A 35 66.14 5.71 11.33
C ILE A 35 67.51 6.10 11.89
N ALA A 36 67.57 7.09 12.78
CA ALA A 36 68.82 7.49 13.44
C ALA A 36 69.41 6.36 14.28
N LEU A 37 68.56 5.63 15.01
CA LEU A 37 68.97 4.42 15.74
C LEU A 37 69.47 3.33 14.78
N ALA A 38 68.72 3.03 13.71
CA ALA A 38 69.14 2.05 12.71
C ALA A 38 70.51 2.39 12.10
N TRP A 39 70.74 3.67 11.82
CA TRP A 39 72.03 4.14 11.31
C TRP A 39 73.15 3.97 12.35
N GLY A 40 72.91 4.33 13.62
CA GLY A 40 73.87 4.12 14.71
C GLY A 40 74.20 2.64 14.96
N LEU A 41 73.18 1.78 14.95
CA LEU A 41 73.36 0.33 15.12
C LEU A 41 74.09 -0.30 13.92
N SER A 42 73.84 0.19 12.71
CA SER A 42 74.51 -0.25 11.47
C SER A 42 76.02 -0.01 11.50
N GLN A 43 76.49 1.07 12.14
CA GLN A 43 77.93 1.35 12.31
C GLN A 43 78.63 0.30 13.17
N VAL A 44 77.92 -0.33 14.11
CA VAL A 44 78.48 -1.34 15.00
C VAL A 44 78.39 -2.73 14.37
N PHE A 45 77.21 -3.09 13.86
CA PHE A 45 76.96 -4.39 13.27
C PHE A 45 75.75 -4.33 12.32
N LEU A 46 75.99 -4.60 11.03
CA LEU A 46 74.99 -4.42 9.97
C LEU A 46 73.67 -5.19 10.22
N PRO A 47 73.66 -6.45 10.70
CA PRO A 47 72.42 -7.16 11.03
C PRO A 47 71.62 -6.54 12.18
N LEU A 48 72.28 -5.78 13.08
CA LEU A 48 71.63 -5.16 14.23
C LEU A 48 70.69 -4.02 13.81
N ALA A 49 70.92 -3.44 12.62
CA ALA A 49 70.05 -2.43 12.03
C ALA A 49 68.66 -2.96 11.65
N VAL A 50 68.45 -4.29 11.59
CA VAL A 50 67.14 -4.90 11.28
C VAL A 50 66.14 -4.74 12.44
N ILE A 51 66.61 -4.67 13.68
CA ILE A 51 65.77 -4.58 14.88
C ILE A 51 64.82 -3.37 14.85
N PRO A 52 65.27 -2.14 14.53
CA PRO A 52 64.38 -0.97 14.46
C PRO A 52 63.50 -0.91 13.19
N VAL A 53 63.80 -1.68 12.13
CA VAL A 53 63.06 -1.66 10.85
C VAL A 53 61.54 -1.82 11.00
N PRO A 54 60.99 -2.83 11.71
CA PRO A 54 59.54 -2.98 11.84
C PRO A 54 58.87 -1.77 12.50
N ILE A 55 59.55 -1.11 13.44
CA ILE A 55 59.04 0.09 14.11
C ILE A 55 59.01 1.26 13.12
N ILE A 56 60.09 1.46 12.36
CA ILE A 56 60.15 2.51 11.33
C ILE A 56 59.04 2.31 10.29
N LEU A 57 58.82 1.06 9.85
CA LEU A 57 57.77 0.74 8.88
C LEU A 57 56.37 1.03 9.43
N LEU A 58 56.09 0.63 10.67
CA LEU A 58 54.81 0.85 11.33
C LEU A 58 54.50 2.35 11.48
N PHE A 59 55.43 3.10 12.07
CA PHE A 59 55.24 4.54 12.30
C PHE A 59 55.31 5.36 11.01
N GLY A 60 56.11 4.94 10.04
CA GLY A 60 56.10 5.52 8.69
C GLY A 60 54.76 5.33 7.98
N ALA A 61 54.16 4.13 8.09
CA ALA A 61 52.83 3.86 7.55
C ALA A 61 51.73 4.69 8.23
N LEU A 62 51.81 4.87 9.56
CA LEU A 62 50.87 5.69 10.33
C LEU A 62 51.01 7.20 10.04
N ALA A 63 52.21 7.65 9.72
CA ALA A 63 52.49 9.05 9.40
C ALA A 63 51.94 9.48 8.03
N LEU A 64 51.83 8.56 7.06
CA LEU A 64 51.43 8.89 5.70
C LEU A 64 49.96 9.38 5.63
N PRO A 65 49.69 10.57 5.08
CA PRO A 65 48.34 11.14 5.06
C PRO A 65 47.51 10.58 3.89
N LEU A 66 47.10 9.32 3.96
CA LEU A 66 46.35 8.63 2.89
C LEU A 66 44.88 9.02 2.82
N ARG A 67 44.22 9.23 3.98
CA ARG A 67 42.80 9.55 4.06
C ARG A 67 42.56 10.73 5.01
N LYS A 68 41.71 11.66 4.59
CA LYS A 68 41.44 12.92 5.32
C LYS A 68 40.36 12.78 6.41
N ASP A 69 39.49 11.79 6.29
CA ASP A 69 38.26 11.70 7.10
C ASP A 69 38.32 10.63 8.21
N GLN A 70 39.45 9.94 8.36
CA GLN A 70 39.63 8.89 9.38
C GLN A 70 41.01 8.95 10.02
N PRO A 71 41.11 8.73 11.35
CA PRO A 71 42.40 8.55 12.02
C PRO A 71 43.17 7.36 11.42
N MET A 72 44.45 7.55 11.12
CA MET A 72 45.29 6.57 10.41
C MET A 72 45.44 5.25 11.18
N GLU A 73 45.37 5.31 12.51
CA GLU A 73 45.38 4.17 13.41
C GLU A 73 44.20 3.23 13.13
N VAL A 74 43.00 3.81 12.94
CA VAL A 74 41.78 3.06 12.63
C VAL A 74 41.83 2.53 11.21
N TYR A 75 42.35 3.31 10.26
CA TYR A 75 42.52 2.85 8.88
C TYR A 75 43.47 1.65 8.80
N LEU A 76 44.64 1.71 9.44
CA LEU A 76 45.60 0.61 9.43
C LEU A 76 45.03 -0.64 10.13
N ALA A 77 44.35 -0.46 11.27
CA ALA A 77 43.65 -1.55 11.95
C ALA A 77 42.53 -2.16 11.08
N ALA A 78 41.82 -1.34 10.31
CA ALA A 78 40.81 -1.79 9.35
C ALA A 78 41.44 -2.59 8.20
N VAL A 79 42.60 -2.17 7.69
CA VAL A 79 43.33 -2.92 6.65
C VAL A 79 43.81 -4.27 7.20
N VAL A 80 44.45 -4.27 8.37
CA VAL A 80 44.93 -5.51 9.01
C VAL A 80 43.76 -6.44 9.33
N SER A 81 42.68 -5.92 9.92
CA SER A 81 41.48 -6.71 10.18
C SER A 81 40.84 -7.22 8.88
N PHE A 82 40.82 -6.44 7.80
CA PHE A 82 40.31 -6.90 6.51
C PHE A 82 41.08 -8.11 5.95
N TYR A 83 42.41 -8.10 6.05
CA TYR A 83 43.23 -9.22 5.58
C TYR A 83 43.20 -10.43 6.52
N THR A 84 43.07 -10.20 7.83
CA THR A 84 43.04 -11.29 8.83
C THR A 84 41.63 -11.84 9.06
N LYS A 85 40.58 -11.12 8.68
CA LYS A 85 39.20 -11.52 8.93
C LYS A 85 38.86 -12.78 8.12
N PRO A 86 38.39 -13.86 8.78
CA PRO A 86 37.96 -15.06 8.08
C PRO A 86 36.75 -14.72 7.19
N ARG A 87 36.83 -15.09 5.90
CA ARG A 87 35.74 -14.89 4.92
C ARG A 87 34.59 -15.88 5.10
N ARG A 88 34.22 -16.16 6.35
CA ARG A 88 33.11 -17.06 6.67
C ARG A 88 31.84 -16.23 6.73
N ARG A 89 30.96 -16.45 5.76
CA ARG A 89 29.58 -15.97 5.81
C ARG A 89 28.76 -17.02 6.54
N MET A 90 28.82 -16.99 7.87
CA MET A 90 27.93 -17.80 8.69
C MET A 90 26.66 -16.99 8.88
N TRP A 91 25.51 -17.58 8.57
CA TRP A 91 24.24 -17.02 9.00
C TRP A 91 24.18 -17.12 10.52
N GLN A 92 24.25 -15.98 11.19
CA GLN A 92 23.99 -15.87 12.61
C GLN A 92 22.52 -15.46 12.74
N PRO A 93 21.63 -16.35 13.24
CA PRO A 93 20.31 -15.94 13.66
C PRO A 93 20.49 -15.09 14.92
N ASP A 94 20.83 -13.82 14.73
CA ASP A 94 20.83 -12.85 15.81
C ASP A 94 19.41 -12.81 16.39
N GLY A 95 19.37 -12.91 17.71
CA GLY A 95 18.22 -13.38 18.47
C GLY A 95 16.90 -12.75 18.07
N ILE A 96 15.87 -13.60 18.01
CA ILE A 96 14.44 -13.28 18.00
C ILE A 96 14.15 -11.89 17.42
N ASN A 97 14.47 -11.68 16.13
CA ASN A 97 13.83 -10.62 15.38
C ASN A 97 12.37 -11.04 15.22
N SER A 98 11.58 -10.87 16.29
CA SER A 98 10.13 -10.84 16.18
C SER A 98 9.86 -9.60 15.35
N LEU A 99 9.80 -9.77 14.03
CA LEU A 99 9.08 -8.85 13.17
C LEU A 99 7.70 -8.77 13.82
N ILE A 100 7.45 -7.67 14.50
CA ILE A 100 6.11 -7.34 14.97
C ILE A 100 5.37 -7.02 13.67
N GLU A 101 4.79 -8.04 13.07
CA GLU A 101 3.85 -7.87 11.99
C GLU A 101 2.64 -7.19 12.62
N ILE A 102 2.64 -5.85 12.53
CA ILE A 102 1.48 -5.03 12.87
C ILE A 102 0.43 -5.36 11.81
N THR A 103 -0.24 -6.48 11.99
CA THR A 103 -1.40 -6.86 11.20
C THR A 103 -2.44 -5.79 11.47
N VAL A 104 -2.84 -5.09 10.42
CA VAL A 104 -3.94 -4.14 10.48
C VAL A 104 -5.13 -4.92 11.05
N PRO A 105 -5.78 -4.46 12.14
CA PRO A 105 -6.92 -5.15 12.67
C PRO A 105 -7.93 -5.34 11.53
N GLU A 106 -8.36 -6.58 11.33
CA GLU A 106 -9.40 -6.90 10.36
C GLU A 106 -10.53 -5.90 10.59
N LYS A 107 -10.78 -5.04 9.59
CA LYS A 107 -11.90 -4.11 9.66
C LYS A 107 -13.12 -5.00 9.68
N VAL A 108 -13.65 -5.26 10.87
CA VAL A 108 -14.98 -5.82 11.04
C VAL A 108 -15.89 -4.81 10.36
N GLU A 109 -16.25 -5.10 9.12
CA GLU A 109 -17.25 -4.34 8.40
C GLU A 109 -18.50 -4.47 9.23
N ILE A 110 -18.82 -3.40 9.96
CA ILE A 110 -20.04 -3.28 10.72
C ILE A 110 -21.14 -3.64 9.73
N GLU A 111 -21.82 -4.76 9.92
CA GLU A 111 -22.92 -5.17 9.06
C GLU A 111 -23.97 -4.05 9.10
N ARG A 112 -23.94 -3.19 8.08
CA ARG A 112 -24.93 -2.11 7.89
C ARG A 112 -26.21 -2.65 7.27
N THR A 113 -26.29 -3.96 7.11
CA THR A 113 -27.47 -4.67 6.64
C THR A 113 -28.40 -4.83 7.84
N LYS A 114 -29.70 -4.73 7.60
CA LYS A 114 -30.68 -5.19 8.59
C LYS A 114 -30.49 -6.71 8.69
N ASN A 115 -30.57 -7.31 9.89
CA ASN A 115 -30.49 -8.76 10.13
C ASN A 115 -31.54 -9.53 9.30
N LEU A 116 -31.32 -9.68 8.00
CA LEU A 116 -32.14 -10.42 7.06
C LEU A 116 -31.33 -11.64 6.64
N SER A 117 -31.98 -12.80 6.62
CA SER A 117 -31.36 -13.98 6.03
C SER A 117 -31.14 -13.75 4.52
N GLN A 118 -30.12 -14.41 3.96
CA GLN A 118 -29.80 -14.35 2.53
C GLN A 118 -31.02 -14.72 1.68
N ASP A 119 -31.74 -15.77 2.08
CA ASP A 119 -32.95 -16.25 1.41
C ASP A 119 -34.08 -15.22 1.41
N GLU A 120 -34.22 -14.45 2.50
CA GLU A 120 -35.24 -13.41 2.60
C GLU A 120 -34.88 -12.19 1.75
N ALA A 121 -33.60 -11.81 1.72
CA ALA A 121 -33.11 -10.71 0.89
C ALA A 121 -33.31 -11.02 -0.60
N GLU A 122 -33.00 -12.24 -1.05
CA GLU A 122 -33.21 -12.68 -2.43
C GLU A 122 -34.68 -12.62 -2.84
N ARG A 123 -35.59 -13.09 -1.97
CA ARG A 123 -37.04 -13.03 -2.21
C ARG A 123 -37.54 -11.60 -2.33
N ARG A 124 -37.08 -10.69 -1.46
CA ARG A 124 -37.48 -9.27 -1.49
C ARG A 124 -36.95 -8.57 -2.74
N LEU A 125 -35.71 -8.84 -3.14
CA LEU A 125 -35.12 -8.30 -4.36
C LEU A 125 -35.83 -8.81 -5.61
N ALA A 126 -36.13 -10.11 -5.69
CA ALA A 126 -36.87 -10.71 -6.80
C ALA A 126 -38.31 -10.17 -6.90
N TYR A 127 -38.96 -9.92 -5.77
CA TYR A 127 -40.27 -9.27 -5.75
C TYR A 127 -40.19 -7.83 -6.26
N LEU A 128 -39.19 -7.05 -5.82
CA LEU A 128 -39.01 -5.67 -6.24
C LEU A 128 -38.63 -5.56 -7.73
N SER A 129 -37.85 -6.50 -8.27
CA SER A 129 -37.51 -6.49 -9.70
C SER A 129 -38.74 -6.78 -10.56
N GLN A 130 -39.53 -7.81 -10.21
CA GLN A 130 -40.80 -8.10 -10.90
C GLN A 130 -41.76 -6.92 -10.81
N LEU A 131 -41.81 -6.26 -9.65
CA LEU A 131 -42.61 -5.07 -9.47
C LEU A 131 -42.16 -3.91 -10.39
N ALA A 132 -40.85 -3.64 -10.42
CA ALA A 132 -40.28 -2.60 -11.27
C ALA A 132 -40.50 -2.88 -12.76
N ASP A 133 -40.21 -4.11 -13.21
CA ASP A 133 -40.34 -4.54 -14.62
C ASP A 133 -41.80 -4.57 -15.09
N SER A 134 -42.73 -4.90 -14.20
CA SER A 134 -44.16 -4.90 -14.50
C SER A 134 -44.83 -3.54 -14.28
N HIS A 135 -44.09 -2.50 -13.89
CA HIS A 135 -44.66 -1.20 -13.54
C HIS A 135 -45.84 -1.27 -12.55
N GLY A 136 -45.86 -2.25 -11.63
CA GLY A 136 -46.98 -2.46 -10.70
C GLY A 136 -48.03 -3.48 -11.11
N TRP A 137 -48.00 -3.99 -12.34
CA TRP A 137 -49.02 -4.93 -12.84
C TRP A 137 -48.91 -6.35 -12.28
N SER A 138 -47.70 -6.78 -11.86
CA SER A 138 -47.46 -8.16 -11.37
C SER A 138 -48.08 -8.46 -10.00
N ILE A 139 -48.30 -7.45 -9.16
CA ILE A 139 -48.88 -7.63 -7.82
C ILE A 139 -50.40 -7.91 -7.88
N ARG A 140 -51.05 -7.55 -8.99
CA ARG A 140 -52.52 -7.64 -9.14
C ARG A 140 -53.01 -9.09 -9.30
N HIS A 141 -52.16 -10.00 -9.79
CA HIS A 141 -52.54 -11.36 -10.20
C HIS A 141 -51.77 -12.49 -9.51
N THR A 142 -50.78 -12.17 -8.67
CA THR A 142 -49.96 -13.18 -8.01
C THR A 142 -50.59 -13.60 -6.67
N ARG A 143 -50.75 -14.92 -6.49
CA ARG A 143 -51.17 -15.49 -5.20
C ARG A 143 -50.08 -15.19 -4.17
N VAL A 144 -50.49 -14.50 -3.10
CA VAL A 144 -49.85 -14.32 -1.79
C VAL A 144 -48.48 -15.00 -1.64
N PRO A 145 -47.35 -14.25 -1.61
CA PRO A 145 -46.17 -14.70 -0.89
C PRO A 145 -46.42 -14.51 0.61
N ASP A 146 -46.02 -15.50 1.42
CA ASP A 146 -46.26 -15.61 2.86
C ASP A 146 -46.33 -14.28 3.62
N ALA A 147 -47.46 -14.10 4.31
CA ALA A 147 -47.86 -12.89 5.04
C ALA A 147 -47.06 -12.69 6.34
N GLN A 148 -45.76 -12.37 6.22
CA GLN A 148 -44.92 -12.06 7.38
C GLN A 148 -44.64 -10.57 7.59
N GLY A 149 -45.12 -9.66 6.74
CA GLY A 149 -44.88 -8.22 6.84
C GLY A 149 -46.15 -7.38 7.00
N SER A 150 -46.28 -6.60 8.08
CA SER A 150 -47.50 -5.83 8.38
C SER A 150 -47.83 -4.72 7.37
N MET A 151 -46.90 -4.30 6.52
CA MET A 151 -47.17 -3.33 5.44
C MET A 151 -47.74 -3.98 4.18
N ILE A 152 -47.57 -5.30 4.01
CA ILE A 152 -47.96 -6.01 2.78
C ILE A 152 -49.47 -6.31 2.80
N SER A 153 -50.06 -6.48 3.98
CA SER A 153 -51.50 -6.69 4.15
C SER A 153 -52.32 -5.50 3.67
N ASP A 154 -51.94 -4.29 4.10
CA ASP A 154 -52.77 -3.09 3.88
C ASP A 154 -52.83 -2.73 2.39
N VAL A 155 -51.68 -2.78 1.70
CA VAL A 155 -51.59 -2.52 0.24
C VAL A 155 -52.35 -3.59 -0.56
N TYR A 156 -52.36 -4.84 -0.10
CA TYR A 156 -53.09 -5.93 -0.75
C TYR A 156 -54.61 -5.74 -0.65
N PHE A 157 -55.11 -5.38 0.53
CA PHE A 157 -56.55 -5.14 0.73
C PHE A 157 -57.04 -3.93 -0.06
N GLU A 158 -56.21 -2.89 -0.22
CA GLU A 158 -56.53 -1.73 -1.05
C GLU A 158 -56.54 -2.10 -2.55
N ALA A 159 -55.57 -2.89 -3.02
CA ALA A 159 -55.52 -3.34 -4.41
C ALA A 159 -56.74 -4.18 -4.82
N GLN A 160 -57.28 -5.02 -3.93
CA GLN A 160 -58.49 -5.80 -4.19
C GLN A 160 -59.77 -4.95 -4.31
N GLN A 161 -59.83 -3.80 -3.66
CA GLN A 161 -61.02 -2.94 -3.67
C GLN A 161 -61.11 -2.06 -4.92
N THR A 162 -60.03 -1.92 -5.68
CA THR A 162 -60.04 -1.15 -6.92
C THR A 162 -60.70 -1.93 -8.06
N SER A 163 -61.80 -1.41 -8.62
CA SER A 163 -62.51 -2.00 -9.75
C SER A 163 -61.63 -1.97 -11.02
N ASP A 164 -61.39 -3.13 -11.62
CA ASP A 164 -60.55 -3.25 -12.81
C ASP A 164 -61.31 -2.89 -14.09
N MET A 165 -61.00 -1.73 -14.68
CA MET A 165 -61.58 -1.29 -15.96
C MET A 165 -61.13 -2.13 -17.17
N PHE A 166 -60.08 -2.95 -17.03
CA PHE A 166 -59.55 -3.81 -18.11
C PHE A 166 -59.90 -5.28 -17.92
N ASP A 167 -60.69 -5.63 -16.91
CA ASP A 167 -61.23 -6.98 -16.78
C ASP A 167 -62.36 -7.20 -17.81
N ASP A 168 -62.16 -8.14 -18.74
CA ASP A 168 -63.11 -8.55 -19.78
C ASP A 168 -64.45 -9.09 -19.21
N ASN A 169 -64.45 -9.49 -17.94
CA ASN A 169 -65.65 -9.93 -17.24
C ASN A 169 -66.44 -8.81 -16.57
N SER A 170 -65.87 -7.60 -16.47
CA SER A 170 -66.56 -6.44 -15.91
C SER A 170 -67.68 -5.96 -16.84
N SER A 171 -68.79 -5.55 -16.24
CA SER A 171 -69.96 -5.02 -16.97
C SER A 171 -69.61 -3.74 -17.75
N GLU A 172 -68.67 -2.94 -17.24
CA GLU A 172 -68.20 -1.69 -17.81
C GLU A 172 -67.31 -1.91 -19.05
N ALA A 173 -66.35 -2.85 -18.99
CA ALA A 173 -65.54 -3.21 -20.15
C ALA A 173 -66.41 -3.73 -21.30
N ARG A 174 -67.39 -4.60 -21.01
CA ARG A 174 -68.35 -5.11 -22.02
C ARG A 174 -69.24 -4.01 -22.60
N ALA A 175 -69.53 -2.95 -21.86
CA ALA A 175 -70.27 -1.79 -22.37
C ALA A 175 -69.37 -0.94 -23.31
N MET A 176 -68.09 -0.77 -22.95
CA MET A 176 -67.12 -0.05 -23.76
C MET A 176 -66.81 -0.77 -25.07
N THR A 177 -66.57 -2.07 -25.06
CA THR A 177 -66.34 -2.90 -26.26
C THR A 177 -67.53 -2.80 -27.21
N ARG A 178 -68.76 -2.89 -26.69
CA ARG A 178 -69.98 -2.72 -27.49
C ARG A 178 -70.06 -1.34 -28.16
N ARG A 179 -69.68 -0.27 -27.47
CA ARG A 179 -69.65 1.09 -28.05
C ARG A 179 -68.57 1.24 -29.12
N ILE A 180 -67.38 0.66 -28.90
CA ILE A 180 -66.28 0.68 -29.87
C ILE A 180 -66.71 -0.04 -31.15
N GLU A 181 -67.31 -1.22 -31.02
CA GLU A 181 -67.75 -2.01 -32.16
C GLU A 181 -68.87 -1.33 -32.94
N GLN A 182 -69.85 -0.73 -32.25
CA GLN A 182 -70.87 0.12 -32.87
C GLN A 182 -70.25 1.30 -33.64
N SER A 183 -69.26 1.98 -33.05
CA SER A 183 -68.59 3.12 -33.69
C SER A 183 -67.79 2.71 -34.94
N ASN A 184 -67.13 1.55 -34.90
CA ASN A 184 -66.37 1.01 -36.02
C ASN A 184 -67.30 0.59 -37.17
N GLN A 185 -68.44 -0.03 -36.86
CA GLN A 185 -69.45 -0.35 -37.86
C GLN A 185 -70.03 0.92 -38.51
N ALA A 186 -70.32 1.96 -37.72
CA ALA A 186 -70.80 3.24 -38.24
C ALA A 186 -69.76 3.91 -39.17
N ARG A 187 -68.48 3.96 -38.76
CA ARG A 187 -67.39 4.49 -39.60
C ARG A 187 -67.23 3.69 -40.89
N ARG A 188 -67.34 2.36 -40.82
CA ARG A 188 -67.24 1.48 -41.99
C ARG A 188 -68.37 1.74 -42.98
N ARG A 189 -69.61 1.92 -42.50
CA ARG A 189 -70.76 2.26 -43.35
C ARG A 189 -70.57 3.62 -44.03
N ALA A 190 -70.19 4.65 -43.28
CA ALA A 190 -69.92 5.98 -43.82
C ALA A 190 -68.77 5.98 -44.86
N ALA A 191 -67.74 5.14 -44.67
CA ALA A 191 -66.67 4.98 -45.65
C ALA A 191 -67.15 4.30 -46.94
N ILE A 192 -68.05 3.33 -46.85
CA ILE A 192 -68.63 2.66 -48.02
C ILE A 192 -69.53 3.63 -48.80
N GLU A 193 -70.37 4.40 -48.11
CA GLU A 193 -71.24 5.42 -48.75
C GLU A 193 -70.43 6.49 -49.49
N ARG A 194 -69.29 6.93 -48.92
CA ARG A 194 -68.37 7.87 -49.59
C ARG A 194 -67.68 7.31 -50.82
N MET A 195 -67.58 5.99 -50.99
CA MET A 195 -66.99 5.38 -52.18
C MET A 195 -68.01 5.09 -53.28
N GLN A 196 -69.32 5.22 -53.01
CA GLN A 196 -70.40 4.95 -53.95
C GLN A 196 -71.01 6.23 -54.58
N ALA A 197 -70.57 7.42 -54.16
CA ALA A 197 -70.92 8.72 -54.74
C ALA A 197 -69.74 9.26 -55.56
#